data_AF-A0A9Q0I4U5-F1
#
_entry.id   AF-A0A9Q0I4U5-F1
#
_cell.length_a   1.000
_cell.length_b   1.000
_cell.length_c   1.000
_cell.angle_alpha   90.00
_cell.angle_beta   90.00
_cell.angle_gamma   90.00
#
_symmetry.space_group_name_H-M   'P 1'
#
loop_
_entity.id
_entity.type
_entity.pdbx_description
1 polymer ?
#
loop_
_entity_poly.entity_id
_entity_poly.type
_entity_poly.pdbx_seq_one_letter_code
_entity_poly.pdbx_strand_id
1 'polypeptide(L)'
;MAEESQRDCELLRSLRPKLIDILSADPEFVLQHAHSLHLVTHNGYQRVKPQVIPTEKVTTLLDLVYERGPEAVHGLLELLKGDLCQENFPKLSFLKSPDMDLQLSKVTEKRLMTVAGKIARNWRQVGILVLDISSEKLDDIDADNPQQAMKAFNMLRTWRNCPKNKEATAAKLYSLLSHEDLGIAPESLSCLQESS
;
A
#
# COMPACT_ATOMS: atom_id res chain seq x y z
N MET A 1 -8.39 -7.97 -14.92
CA MET A 1 -7.43 -9.10 -14.79
C MET A 1 -5.99 -8.61 -14.77
N ALA A 2 -5.55 -7.71 -15.67
CA ALA A 2 -4.16 -7.22 -15.66
C ALA A 2 -3.81 -6.27 -14.48
N GLU A 3 -4.75 -5.44 -14.03
CA GLU A 3 -4.52 -4.45 -12.95
C GLU A 3 -4.34 -5.08 -11.56
N GLU A 4 -5.14 -6.10 -11.19
CA GLU A 4 -5.01 -6.84 -9.92
C GLU A 4 -3.61 -7.46 -9.76
N SER A 5 -3.16 -8.12 -10.82
CA SER A 5 -1.85 -8.75 -10.94
C SER A 5 -0.67 -7.77 -10.76
N GLN A 6 -0.84 -6.51 -11.13
CA GLN A 6 0.19 -5.49 -10.99
C GLN A 6 0.29 -4.98 -9.55
N ARG A 7 -0.84 -4.84 -8.85
CA ARG A 7 -0.85 -4.51 -7.42
C ARG A 7 -0.17 -5.58 -6.57
N ASP A 8 -0.38 -6.85 -6.90
CA ASP A 8 0.25 -7.95 -6.18
C ASP A 8 1.77 -7.92 -6.33
N CYS A 9 2.29 -7.52 -7.50
CA CYS A 9 3.72 -7.33 -7.72
C CYS A 9 4.31 -6.22 -6.85
N GLU A 10 3.61 -5.10 -6.70
CA GLU A 10 4.02 -3.99 -5.84
C GLU A 10 3.92 -4.35 -4.36
N LEU A 11 2.85 -5.05 -3.96
CA LEU A 11 2.62 -5.56 -2.62
C LEU A 11 3.72 -6.53 -2.21
N LEU A 12 3.97 -7.55 -3.03
CA LEU A 12 5.03 -8.52 -2.80
C LEU A 12 6.39 -7.83 -2.70
N ARG A 13 6.60 -6.71 -3.42
CA ARG A 13 7.89 -6.00 -3.45
C ARG A 13 8.12 -5.23 -2.16
N SER A 14 7.07 -4.57 -1.70
CA SER A 14 7.07 -3.82 -0.43
C SER A 14 7.17 -4.75 0.78
N LEU A 15 6.55 -5.93 0.69
CA LEU A 15 6.53 -6.93 1.75
C LEU A 15 7.73 -7.88 1.67
N ARG A 16 8.47 -7.91 0.56
CA ARG A 16 9.66 -8.74 0.32
C ARG A 16 10.59 -8.86 1.54
N PRO A 17 11.09 -7.78 2.16
CA PRO A 17 11.98 -7.90 3.33
C PRO A 17 11.30 -8.56 4.54
N LYS A 18 10.01 -8.28 4.76
CA LYS A 18 9.24 -8.89 5.85
C LYS A 18 8.94 -10.36 5.57
N LEU A 19 8.59 -10.69 4.33
CA LEU A 19 8.37 -12.07 3.91
C LEU A 19 9.66 -12.87 4.03
N ILE A 20 10.79 -12.31 3.61
CA ILE A 20 12.10 -12.95 3.78
C ILE A 20 12.37 -13.23 5.27
N ASP A 21 12.18 -12.25 6.15
CA ASP A 21 12.38 -12.44 7.59
C ASP A 21 11.46 -13.53 8.17
N ILE A 22 10.18 -13.51 7.79
CA ILE A 22 9.19 -14.46 8.33
C ILE A 22 9.38 -15.86 7.76
N LEU A 23 9.48 -15.99 6.44
CA LEU A 23 9.65 -17.26 5.73
C LEU A 23 11.04 -17.85 5.96
N SER A 24 12.04 -17.05 6.35
CA SER A 24 13.35 -17.58 6.78
C SER A 24 13.27 -18.42 8.05
N ALA A 25 12.17 -18.32 8.82
CA ALA A 25 11.91 -19.20 9.95
C ALA A 25 11.71 -20.66 9.50
N ASP A 26 11.08 -20.88 8.33
CA ASP A 26 10.92 -22.22 7.74
C ASP A 26 10.87 -22.16 6.20
N PRO A 27 12.03 -22.04 5.54
CA PRO A 27 12.08 -21.84 4.09
C PRO A 27 11.72 -23.12 3.32
N GLU A 28 11.76 -24.29 3.97
CA GLU A 28 11.47 -25.58 3.36
C GLU A 28 9.98 -25.78 3.16
N PHE A 29 9.18 -25.45 4.17
CA PHE A 29 7.73 -25.47 4.10
C PHE A 29 7.21 -24.63 2.93
N VAL A 30 7.73 -23.41 2.78
CA VAL A 30 7.36 -22.46 1.72
C VAL A 30 7.78 -22.98 0.36
N LEU A 31 9.01 -23.49 0.25
CA LEU A 31 9.53 -24.04 -1.00
C LEU A 31 8.70 -25.24 -1.48
N GLN A 32 8.28 -26.12 -0.56
CA GLN A 32 7.44 -27.27 -0.88
C GLN A 32 6.05 -26.85 -1.36
N HIS A 33 5.43 -25.88 -0.69
CA HIS A 33 4.12 -25.37 -1.08
C HIS A 33 4.16 -24.58 -2.39
N ALA A 34 5.21 -23.78 -2.61
CA ALA A 34 5.39 -23.04 -3.87
C ALA A 34 5.57 -23.99 -5.06
N HIS A 35 6.25 -25.13 -4.87
CA HIS A 35 6.36 -26.17 -5.88
C HIS A 35 5.01 -26.88 -6.12
N SER A 36 4.27 -27.19 -5.04
CA SER A 36 2.94 -27.82 -5.12
C SER A 36 1.94 -26.97 -5.91
N LEU A 37 1.99 -25.65 -5.75
CA LEU A 37 1.16 -24.70 -6.50
C LEU A 37 1.73 -24.34 -7.88
N HIS A 38 2.79 -25.00 -8.33
CA HIS A 38 3.48 -24.71 -9.59
C HIS A 38 3.93 -23.24 -9.73
N LEU A 39 4.11 -22.51 -8.62
CA LEU A 39 4.54 -21.11 -8.62
C LEU A 39 5.99 -20.96 -9.01
N VAL A 40 6.80 -21.96 -8.67
CA VAL A 40 8.18 -22.10 -9.13
C VAL A 40 8.30 -23.31 -10.05
N THR A 41 8.99 -23.13 -11.17
CA THR A 41 9.30 -24.24 -12.09
C THR A 41 10.15 -25.28 -11.36
N HIS A 42 10.08 -26.55 -11.78
CA HIS A 42 10.90 -27.63 -11.20
C HIS A 42 12.40 -27.27 -11.16
N ASN A 43 12.90 -26.57 -12.19
CA ASN A 43 14.26 -26.06 -12.23
C ASN A 43 14.53 -24.96 -11.19
N GLY A 44 13.56 -24.09 -10.93
CA GLY A 44 13.63 -23.10 -9.85
C GLY A 44 13.69 -23.75 -8.46
N TYR A 45 12.86 -24.77 -8.22
CA TYR A 45 12.91 -25.55 -6.97
C TYR A 45 14.27 -26.22 -6.77
N GLN A 46 14.82 -26.86 -7.81
CA GLN A 46 16.16 -27.49 -7.75
C GLN A 46 17.29 -26.48 -7.54
N ARG A 47 17.14 -25.22 -7.95
CA ARG A 47 18.11 -24.13 -7.69
C ARG A 47 18.03 -23.60 -6.25
N VAL A 48 16.84 -23.59 -5.67
CA VAL A 48 16.60 -23.09 -4.30
C VAL A 48 16.88 -24.17 -3.24
N LYS A 49 16.65 -25.45 -3.57
CA LYS A 49 16.90 -26.60 -2.68
C LYS A 49 18.33 -26.68 -2.09
N PRO A 50 19.42 -26.48 -2.85
CA PRO A 50 20.78 -26.57 -2.32
C PRO A 50 21.22 -25.34 -1.51
N GLN A 51 20.41 -24.28 -1.40
CA GLN A 51 20.80 -23.11 -0.62
C GLN A 51 20.76 -23.40 0.88
N VAL A 52 21.89 -23.14 1.53
CA VAL A 52 22.11 -23.36 2.96
C VAL A 52 21.50 -22.23 3.80
N ILE A 53 21.40 -21.04 3.24
CA ILE A 53 20.92 -19.85 3.96
C ILE A 53 19.42 -19.68 3.72
N PRO A 54 18.56 -19.78 4.77
CA PRO A 54 17.11 -19.62 4.67
C PRO A 54 16.68 -18.32 3.99
N THR A 55 17.38 -17.24 4.33
CA THR A 55 17.12 -15.88 3.83
C THR A 55 17.38 -15.78 2.32
N GLU A 56 18.51 -16.30 1.85
CA GLU A 56 18.82 -16.34 0.41
C GLU A 56 17.86 -17.28 -0.32
N LYS A 57 17.49 -18.40 0.31
CA LYS A 57 16.58 -19.40 -0.23
C LYS A 57 15.22 -18.78 -0.54
N VAL A 58 14.67 -18.03 0.40
CA VAL A 58 13.42 -17.27 0.21
C VAL A 58 13.61 -16.14 -0.78
N THR A 59 14.73 -15.41 -0.73
CA THR A 59 14.99 -14.30 -1.65
C THR A 59 15.03 -14.76 -3.11
N THR A 60 15.68 -15.90 -3.36
CA THR A 60 15.78 -16.55 -4.67
C THR A 60 14.42 -17.08 -5.12
N LEU A 61 13.64 -17.68 -4.20
CA LEU A 61 12.26 -18.10 -4.49
C LEU A 61 11.40 -16.91 -4.91
N LEU A 62 11.50 -15.78 -4.21
CA LEU A 62 10.77 -14.56 -4.56
C LEU A 62 11.23 -14.00 -5.92
N ASP A 63 12.54 -13.97 -6.21
CA ASP A 63 13.04 -13.55 -7.54
C ASP A 63 12.51 -14.46 -8.65
N LEU A 64 12.48 -15.78 -8.45
CA LEU A 64 11.92 -16.71 -9.44
C LEU A 64 10.43 -16.48 -9.69
N VAL A 65 9.68 -16.13 -8.65
CA VAL A 65 8.26 -15.78 -8.75
C VAL A 65 8.08 -14.46 -9.51
N TYR A 66 8.98 -13.48 -9.32
CA TYR A 66 9.02 -12.26 -10.12
C TYR A 66 9.37 -12.52 -11.59
N GLU A 67 10.37 -13.37 -11.87
CA GLU A 67 10.77 -13.73 -13.22
C GLU A 67 9.67 -14.47 -13.99
N ARG A 68 8.84 -15.25 -13.28
CA ARG A 68 7.71 -15.98 -13.88
C ARG A 68 6.55 -15.06 -14.26
N GLY A 69 6.40 -13.95 -13.55
CA GLY A 69 5.40 -12.92 -13.86
C GLY A 69 4.27 -12.84 -12.83
N PRO A 70 3.29 -11.95 -13.08
CA PRO A 70 2.33 -11.53 -12.07
C PRO A 70 1.34 -12.63 -11.65
N GLU A 71 1.07 -13.61 -12.51
CA GLU A 71 0.24 -14.77 -12.16
C GLU A 71 0.88 -15.62 -11.04
N ALA A 72 2.21 -15.76 -11.08
CA ALA A 72 2.95 -16.47 -10.03
C ALA A 72 3.01 -15.66 -8.73
N VAL A 73 3.16 -14.33 -8.85
CA VAL A 73 3.10 -13.41 -7.71
C VAL A 73 1.75 -13.49 -7.01
N HIS A 74 0.66 -13.41 -7.77
CA HIS A 74 -0.70 -13.52 -7.25
C HIS A 74 -0.91 -14.86 -6.55
N GLY A 75 -0.56 -15.97 -7.20
CA GLY A 75 -0.70 -17.30 -6.59
C GLY A 75 0.17 -17.50 -5.33
N LEU A 76 1.34 -16.87 -5.25
CA LEU A 76 2.14 -16.85 -4.01
C LEU A 76 1.45 -16.03 -2.92
N LEU A 77 0.87 -14.89 -3.27
CA LEU A 77 0.13 -14.06 -2.34
C LEU A 77 -1.09 -14.79 -1.78
N GLU A 78 -1.83 -15.50 -2.62
CA GLU A 78 -2.96 -16.34 -2.22
C GLU A 78 -2.54 -17.46 -1.27
N LEU A 79 -1.43 -18.15 -1.57
CA LEU A 79 -0.85 -19.15 -0.67
C LEU A 79 -0.55 -18.55 0.71
N LEU A 80 0.12 -17.39 0.74
CA LEU A 80 0.51 -16.73 1.98
C LEU A 80 -0.70 -16.24 2.79
N LYS A 81 -1.81 -15.92 2.12
CA LYS A 81 -3.11 -15.61 2.75
C LYS A 81 -3.85 -16.87 3.25
N GLY A 82 -3.53 -18.04 2.69
CA GLY A 82 -4.12 -19.32 3.07
C GLY A 82 -3.77 -19.76 4.48
N ASP A 83 -4.69 -20.50 5.12
CA ASP A 83 -4.56 -20.94 6.51
C ASP A 83 -3.27 -21.73 6.79
N LEU A 84 -2.77 -22.51 5.83
CA LEU A 84 -1.54 -23.29 5.96
C LEU A 84 -0.29 -22.43 6.26
N CYS A 85 -0.13 -21.31 5.56
CA CYS A 85 0.99 -20.40 5.80
C CYS A 85 0.80 -19.60 7.10
N GLN A 86 -0.43 -19.36 7.51
CA GLN A 86 -0.74 -18.63 8.75
C GLN A 86 -0.48 -19.47 9.99
N GLU A 87 -0.78 -20.76 9.94
CA GLU A 87 -0.49 -21.70 11.02
C GLU A 87 1.02 -21.88 11.20
N ASN A 88 1.76 -22.01 10.10
CA ASN A 88 3.22 -22.17 10.16
C ASN A 88 3.95 -20.85 10.46
N PHE A 89 3.38 -19.73 10.00
CA PHE A 89 3.92 -18.39 10.20
C PHE A 89 2.84 -17.46 10.78
N PRO A 90 2.60 -17.49 12.10
CA PRO A 90 1.60 -16.62 12.74
C PRO A 90 1.89 -15.13 12.54
N LYS A 91 3.15 -14.79 12.20
CA LYS A 91 3.56 -13.45 11.81
C LYS A 91 2.97 -13.01 10.47
N LEU A 92 2.50 -13.90 9.60
CA LEU A 92 1.83 -13.56 8.33
C LEU A 92 0.36 -13.14 8.53
N SER A 93 -0.16 -13.16 9.76
CA SER A 93 -1.58 -12.89 10.05
C SER A 93 -2.04 -11.49 9.63
N PHE A 94 -1.11 -10.57 9.44
CA PHE A 94 -1.37 -9.27 8.82
C PHE A 94 -1.84 -9.37 7.36
N LEU A 95 -1.52 -10.47 6.64
CA LEU A 95 -1.96 -10.70 5.27
C LEU A 95 -3.43 -11.14 5.16
N LYS A 96 -3.92 -11.87 6.17
CA LYS A 96 -5.29 -12.42 6.20
C LYS A 96 -6.34 -11.34 6.52
N SER A 97 -5.91 -10.26 7.16
CA SER A 97 -6.80 -9.13 7.41
C SER A 97 -7.14 -8.39 6.11
N PRO A 98 -8.43 -8.11 5.82
CA PRO A 98 -8.83 -7.20 4.74
C PRO A 98 -8.25 -5.78 4.92
N ASP A 99 -7.66 -5.51 6.09
CA ASP A 99 -6.86 -4.32 6.38
C ASP A 99 -5.64 -4.12 5.47
N MET A 100 -5.16 -5.10 4.70
CA MET A 100 -4.09 -4.82 3.73
C MET A 100 -4.55 -3.93 2.58
N ASP A 101 -5.81 -4.09 2.15
CA ASP A 101 -6.44 -3.19 1.19
C ASP A 101 -6.56 -1.78 1.79
N LEU A 102 -6.77 -1.68 3.12
CA LEU A 102 -6.78 -0.43 3.90
C LEU A 102 -5.39 0.13 4.27
N GLN A 103 -4.34 -0.69 4.33
CA GLN A 103 -2.96 -0.25 4.62
C GLN A 103 -2.26 0.25 3.35
N LEU A 104 -2.62 -0.27 2.17
CA LEU A 104 -2.17 0.27 0.88
C LEU A 104 -3.03 1.46 0.41
N SER A 105 -4.34 1.47 0.74
CA SER A 105 -5.23 2.62 0.48
C SER A 105 -5.19 3.71 1.56
N LYS A 106 -4.49 3.49 2.68
CA LYS A 106 -4.07 4.57 3.57
C LYS A 106 -3.12 5.45 2.78
N VAL A 107 -3.66 6.54 2.24
CA VAL A 107 -2.93 7.57 1.49
C VAL A 107 -1.55 7.74 2.12
N THR A 108 -0.52 7.25 1.44
CA THR A 108 0.84 7.25 1.97
C THR A 108 1.22 8.70 2.24
N GLU A 109 2.02 8.94 3.27
CA GLU A 109 2.50 10.29 3.63
C GLU A 109 3.02 11.06 2.40
N LYS A 110 3.70 10.34 1.51
CA LYS A 110 4.18 10.81 0.21
C LYS A 110 3.07 11.31 -0.72
N ARG A 111 1.96 10.57 -0.88
CA ARG A 111 0.82 10.98 -1.72
C ARG A 111 0.08 12.17 -1.11
N LEU A 112 -0.08 12.16 0.22
CA LEU A 112 -0.67 13.29 0.94
C LEU A 112 0.18 14.54 0.76
N MET A 113 1.51 14.40 0.78
CA MET A 113 2.46 15.50 0.56
C MET A 113 2.44 16.03 -0.87
N THR A 114 2.34 15.15 -1.88
CA THR A 114 2.18 15.56 -3.29
C THR A 114 0.88 16.32 -3.51
N VAL A 115 -0.23 15.84 -2.97
CA VAL A 115 -1.53 16.52 -3.06
C VAL A 115 -1.52 17.81 -2.26
N ALA A 116 -0.99 17.78 -1.04
CA ALA A 116 -0.81 18.95 -0.19
C ALA A 116 0.00 20.04 -0.89
N GLY A 117 1.06 19.70 -1.62
CA GLY A 117 1.82 20.66 -2.43
C GLY A 117 0.99 21.30 -3.55
N LYS A 118 0.03 20.56 -4.13
CA LYS A 118 -0.86 21.05 -5.20
C LYS A 118 -2.02 21.88 -4.67
N ILE A 119 -2.62 21.46 -3.55
CA ILE A 119 -3.71 22.20 -2.88
C ILE A 119 -3.18 23.26 -1.89
N ALA A 120 -1.85 23.38 -1.75
CA ALA A 120 -1.18 24.29 -0.81
C ALA A 120 -1.62 25.74 -0.93
N ARG A 121 -2.08 26.17 -2.11
CA ARG A 121 -2.53 27.54 -2.33
C ARG A 121 -3.97 27.78 -1.86
N ASN A 122 -4.78 26.72 -1.80
CA ASN A 122 -6.21 26.78 -1.50
C ASN A 122 -6.61 25.96 -0.26
N TRP A 123 -5.63 25.45 0.49
CA TRP A 123 -5.86 24.51 1.60
C TRP A 123 -6.82 25.03 2.68
N ARG A 124 -6.86 26.35 2.95
CA ARG A 124 -7.86 26.95 3.85
C ARG A 124 -9.28 26.80 3.32
N GLN A 125 -9.48 27.12 2.03
CA GLN A 125 -10.79 26.98 1.39
C GLN A 125 -11.20 25.51 1.31
N VAL A 126 -10.27 24.62 0.94
CA VAL A 126 -10.51 23.17 0.95
C VAL A 126 -10.87 22.67 2.35
N GLY A 127 -10.15 23.12 3.37
CA GLY A 127 -10.41 22.73 4.75
C GLY A 127 -11.83 23.05 5.18
N ILE A 128 -12.33 24.24 4.85
CA ILE A 128 -13.66 24.72 5.25
C ILE A 128 -14.76 24.13 4.36
N LEU A 129 -14.64 24.26 3.04
CA LEU A 129 -15.72 23.94 2.10
C LEU A 129 -15.82 22.44 1.80
N VAL A 130 -14.66 21.76 1.72
CA VAL A 130 -14.58 20.39 1.20
C VAL A 130 -14.51 19.37 2.34
N LEU A 131 -13.76 19.72 3.39
CA LEU A 131 -13.42 18.79 4.47
C LEU A 131 -14.16 19.09 5.79
N ASP A 132 -14.98 20.15 5.80
CA ASP A 132 -15.78 20.59 6.94
C ASP A 132 -14.94 20.72 8.24
N ILE A 133 -13.71 21.23 8.09
CA ILE A 133 -12.80 21.48 9.21
C ILE A 133 -13.10 22.87 9.75
N SER A 134 -13.30 22.95 11.06
CA SER A 134 -13.50 24.21 11.78
C SER A 134 -12.36 25.20 11.50
N SER A 135 -12.72 26.47 11.26
CA SER A 135 -11.76 27.55 11.03
C SER A 135 -10.72 27.68 12.15
N GLU A 136 -11.13 27.41 13.40
CA GLU A 136 -10.23 27.42 14.57
C GLU A 136 -9.07 26.43 14.40
N LYS A 137 -9.34 25.21 13.94
CA LYS A 137 -8.30 24.21 13.67
C LYS A 137 -7.38 24.60 12.52
N LEU A 138 -7.91 25.34 11.54
CA LEU A 138 -7.11 25.83 10.43
C LEU A 138 -6.20 26.98 10.88
N ASP A 139 -6.63 27.81 11.83
CA ASP A 139 -5.83 28.88 12.41
C ASP A 139 -4.66 28.30 13.22
N ASP A 140 -4.91 27.26 14.02
CA ASP A 140 -3.86 26.50 14.72
C ASP A 140 -2.82 25.95 13.75
N ILE A 141 -3.26 25.35 12.64
CA ILE A 141 -2.36 24.82 11.59
C ILE A 141 -1.59 25.94 10.88
N ASP A 142 -2.21 27.11 10.69
CA ASP A 142 -1.60 28.27 10.06
C ASP A 142 -0.48 28.85 10.92
N ALA A 143 -0.74 29.00 12.22
CA ALA A 143 0.19 29.55 13.20
C ALA A 143 1.39 28.62 13.45
N ASP A 144 1.18 27.32 13.40
CA ASP A 144 2.20 26.31 13.74
C ASP A 144 3.20 26.05 12.60
N ASN A 145 2.84 26.35 11.34
CA ASN A 145 3.63 25.91 10.18
C ASN A 145 3.81 27.01 9.12
N PRO A 146 5.01 27.54 8.84
CA PRO A 146 5.19 28.61 7.86
C PRO A 146 5.00 28.16 6.40
N GLN A 147 5.17 26.86 6.09
CA GLN A 147 5.11 26.35 4.73
C GLN A 147 3.68 25.92 4.34
N GLN A 148 3.14 26.53 3.28
CA GLN A 148 1.79 26.25 2.75
C GLN A 148 1.53 24.75 2.45
N ALA A 149 2.53 24.04 1.92
CA ALA A 149 2.43 22.59 1.69
C ALA A 149 2.33 21.79 3.01
N MET A 150 2.98 22.26 4.08
CA MET A 150 2.90 21.65 5.40
C MET A 150 1.53 21.91 6.06
N LYS A 151 0.99 23.13 5.89
CA LYS A 151 -0.36 23.50 6.33
C LYS A 151 -1.42 22.60 5.67
N ALA A 152 -1.35 22.47 4.34
CA ALA A 152 -2.22 21.58 3.58
C ALA A 152 -2.09 20.11 3.99
N PHE A 153 -0.89 19.66 4.28
CA PHE A 153 -0.63 18.29 4.73
C PHE A 153 -1.24 18.03 6.12
N ASN A 154 -1.01 18.93 7.09
CA ASN A 154 -1.58 18.81 8.44
C ASN A 154 -3.11 18.90 8.42
N MET A 155 -3.66 19.72 7.53
CA MET A 155 -5.09 19.81 7.31
C MET A 155 -5.67 18.47 6.79
N LEU A 156 -5.07 17.87 5.76
CA LEU A 156 -5.49 16.57 5.23
C LEU A 156 -5.33 15.44 6.26
N ARG A 157 -4.30 15.53 7.11
CA ARG A 157 -4.07 14.62 8.24
C ARG A 157 -5.14 14.77 9.32
N THR A 158 -5.56 15.99 9.60
CA THR A 158 -6.63 16.32 10.55
C THR A 158 -7.97 15.78 10.06
N TRP A 159 -8.26 15.92 8.76
CA TRP A 159 -9.43 15.32 8.14
C TRP A 159 -9.42 13.79 8.23
N ARG A 160 -8.29 13.13 7.93
CA ARG A 160 -8.18 11.67 8.02
C ARG A 160 -8.41 11.16 9.43
N ASN A 161 -7.85 11.85 10.43
CA ASN A 161 -7.97 11.45 11.83
C ASN A 161 -9.34 11.85 12.45
N CYS A 162 -10.23 12.45 11.65
CA CYS A 162 -11.52 12.91 12.14
C CYS A 162 -12.49 11.72 12.26
N PRO A 163 -13.01 11.40 13.46
CA PRO A 163 -13.83 10.21 13.70
C PRO A 163 -15.18 10.22 12.96
N LYS A 164 -15.60 11.39 12.44
CA LYS A 164 -16.78 11.54 11.57
C LYS A 164 -16.55 11.00 10.16
N ASN A 165 -15.31 10.88 9.70
CA ASN A 165 -14.96 10.37 8.37
C ASN A 165 -14.36 8.96 8.46
N LYS A 166 -15.21 7.98 8.78
CA LYS A 166 -14.82 6.55 8.86
C LYS A 166 -14.27 5.98 7.55
N GLU A 167 -14.47 6.67 6.43
CA GLU A 167 -14.02 6.29 5.07
C GLU A 167 -13.15 7.40 4.45
N ALA A 168 -12.17 7.91 5.21
CA ALA A 168 -11.23 8.93 4.75
C ALA A 168 -10.25 8.38 3.70
N THR A 169 -10.76 8.02 2.53
CA THR A 169 -10.03 7.35 1.45
C THR A 169 -9.63 8.34 0.36
N ALA A 170 -8.52 8.05 -0.35
CA ALA A 170 -8.04 8.84 -1.50
C ALA A 170 -9.14 9.12 -2.53
N ALA A 171 -10.00 8.12 -2.80
CA ALA A 171 -11.12 8.22 -3.72
C ALA A 171 -12.18 9.22 -3.25
N LYS A 172 -12.46 9.30 -1.94
CA LYS A 172 -13.41 10.25 -1.38
C LYS A 172 -12.85 11.67 -1.41
N LEU A 173 -11.57 11.84 -1.08
CA LEU A 173 -10.87 13.11 -1.25
C LEU A 173 -10.88 13.57 -2.72
N TYR A 174 -10.62 12.65 -3.64
CA TYR A 174 -10.66 12.93 -5.08
C TYR A 174 -12.06 13.34 -5.54
N SER A 175 -13.10 12.58 -5.15
CA SER A 175 -14.48 12.90 -5.51
C SER A 175 -14.92 14.26 -4.97
N LEU A 176 -14.48 14.63 -3.78
CA LEU A 176 -14.78 15.92 -3.16
C LEU A 176 -14.04 17.08 -3.86
N LEU A 177 -12.74 16.90 -4.13
CA LEU A 177 -11.92 17.89 -4.82
C LEU A 177 -12.28 18.05 -6.31
N SER A 178 -12.83 17.01 -6.93
CA SER A 178 -13.28 17.04 -8.33
C SER A 178 -14.67 17.67 -8.49
N HIS A 179 -15.44 17.78 -7.42
CA HIS A 179 -16.81 18.31 -7.46
C HIS A 179 -16.87 19.81 -7.10
N GLU A 180 -15.84 20.33 -6.44
CA GLU A 180 -15.72 21.73 -6.05
C GLU A 180 -14.78 22.48 -6.99
N ASP A 181 -15.21 23.64 -7.50
CA ASP A 181 -14.46 24.51 -8.42
C ASP A 181 -13.32 25.25 -7.67
N LEU A 182 -12.30 24.49 -7.27
CA LEU A 182 -11.17 25.00 -6.49
C LEU A 182 -10.05 25.61 -7.38
N GLY A 183 -10.28 25.69 -8.69
CA GLY A 183 -9.25 26.06 -9.67
C GLY A 183 -8.12 25.03 -9.79
N ILE A 184 -8.31 23.83 -9.25
CA ILE A 184 -7.35 22.73 -9.33
C ILE A 184 -7.76 21.86 -10.51
N ALA A 185 -6.92 21.82 -11.56
CA ALA A 185 -7.18 20.97 -12.70
C ALA A 185 -7.30 19.50 -12.24
N PRO A 186 -8.33 18.75 -12.68
CA PRO A 186 -8.49 17.33 -12.32
C PRO A 186 -7.27 16.49 -12.74
N GLU A 187 -6.54 16.89 -13.79
CA GLU A 187 -5.26 16.29 -14.18
C GLU A 187 -4.15 16.48 -13.14
N SER A 188 -4.21 17.54 -12.32
CA SER A 188 -3.30 17.71 -11.19
C SER A 188 -3.64 16.76 -10.04
N LEU A 189 -4.88 16.28 -9.96
CA LEU A 189 -5.32 15.30 -8.96
C LEU A 189 -5.17 13.85 -9.44
N SER A 190 -4.66 13.62 -10.66
CA SER A 190 -4.29 12.31 -11.19
C SER A 190 -3.41 11.49 -10.23
N CYS A 191 -2.59 12.14 -9.39
CA CYS A 191 -1.80 11.45 -8.36
C CYS A 191 -2.64 10.73 -7.29
N LEU A 192 -3.91 11.09 -7.12
CA LEU A 192 -4.90 10.38 -6.30
C LEU A 192 -5.60 9.26 -7.09
N GLN A 193 -5.68 9.45 -8.40
CA GLN A 193 -6.42 8.63 -9.37
C GLN A 193 -5.58 7.58 -10.08
N GLU A 194 -4.25 7.55 -9.91
CA GLU A 194 -3.40 6.46 -10.42
C GLU A 194 -4.06 5.14 -10.03
N SER A 195 -4.56 4.51 -11.07
CA SER A 195 -5.58 3.48 -11.05
C SER A 195 -5.05 2.31 -10.24
N SER A 196 -5.82 1.98 -9.21
CA SER A 196 -6.46 0.66 -9.17
C SER A 196 -6.02 -0.24 -10.32
#